data_AF-A0A7S0X536-F1
#
_entry.id   AF-A0A7S0X536-F1
#
_cell.length_a   1.000
_cell.length_b   1.000
_cell.length_c   1.000
_cell.angle_alpha   90.00
_cell.angle_beta   90.00
_cell.angle_gamma   90.00
#
_symmetry.space_group_name_H-M   'P 1'
#
loop_
_entity.id
_entity.type
_entity.pdbx_description
1 polymer ?
#
loop_
_entity_poly.entity_id
_entity_poly.type
_entity_poly.pdbx_seq_one_letter_code
_entity_poly.pdbx_strand_id
1 'polypeptide(L)'
;RLQFLSPRLLSILVAAPVSYCFFPEVHVVTPRPRNPAAHTIGGGTARTLTDPRMPPAAMDLEPIYCAEQISVPPDLADILKAYTKEVVRRQPEDMLEFSAIYFANLANVSGPAEDTVPPSVSQLKAVFAAVKGQTEMAAEEFVGVCVGAGVSQATIEQTFRLGEFAGDTVNPKEPLVLLLTMTDASFLGIVTSLFEVFGEEDTLSGAEFLGLFKYLTAKDTSVRAESVAALEAELDALAGKKLGFHDVNDLAAFHEIVDAGM
;
A
#
# COMPACT_ATOMS: atom_id res chain seq x y z
N ARG A 1 16.40 -6.27 -4.01
CA ARG A 1 15.60 -7.51 -3.74
C ARG A 1 14.26 -7.13 -3.10
N LEU A 2 13.26 -6.66 -3.84
CA LEU A 2 12.04 -6.04 -3.28
C LEU A 2 10.98 -7.05 -2.75
N GLN A 3 11.35 -8.30 -2.49
CA GLN A 3 10.45 -9.37 -2.01
C GLN A 3 10.29 -9.41 -0.47
N PHE A 4 10.87 -8.45 0.25
CA PHE A 4 10.95 -8.47 1.72
C PHE A 4 9.98 -7.52 2.46
N LEU A 5 9.31 -6.60 1.75
CA LEU A 5 8.09 -6.00 2.29
C LEU A 5 6.93 -6.98 2.07
N SER A 6 6.15 -7.22 3.13
CA SER A 6 4.91 -7.99 3.04
C SER A 6 3.99 -7.37 1.99
N PRO A 7 3.28 -8.16 1.14
CA PRO A 7 2.33 -7.61 0.16
C PRO A 7 1.27 -6.69 0.78
N ARG A 8 1.01 -6.84 2.09
CA ARG A 8 0.11 -6.00 2.89
C ARG A 8 0.64 -4.59 3.11
N LEU A 9 1.93 -4.43 3.46
CA LEU A 9 2.57 -3.11 3.58
C LEU A 9 2.58 -2.37 2.23
N LEU A 10 2.73 -3.11 1.12
CA LEU A 10 2.57 -2.53 -0.22
C LEU A 10 1.13 -2.06 -0.50
N SER A 11 0.11 -2.84 -0.09
CA SER A 11 -1.30 -2.45 -0.23
C SER A 11 -1.75 -1.32 0.73
N ILE A 12 -1.14 -1.22 1.91
CA ILE A 12 -1.31 -0.12 2.89
C ILE A 12 -0.77 1.18 2.28
N LEU A 13 0.49 1.19 1.81
CA LEU A 13 1.11 2.36 1.21
C LEU A 13 0.39 2.87 -0.05
N VAL A 14 -0.20 1.97 -0.82
CA VAL A 14 -0.96 2.31 -2.02
C VAL A 14 -2.35 2.87 -1.70
N ALA A 15 -2.83 2.79 -0.45
CA ALA A 15 -4.18 3.17 -0.06
C ALA A 15 -4.41 4.66 0.28
N ALA A 16 -3.36 5.47 0.42
CA ALA A 16 -3.50 6.89 0.80
C ALA A 16 -4.21 7.72 -0.30
N PRO A 17 -5.33 8.40 0.00
CA PRO A 17 -6.00 9.28 -0.95
C PRO A 17 -5.29 10.64 -0.97
N VAL A 18 -4.57 10.91 -2.06
CA VAL A 18 -3.91 12.22 -2.27
C VAL A 18 -4.97 13.33 -2.32
N SER A 19 -4.91 14.27 -1.39
CA SER A 19 -5.85 15.40 -1.35
C SER A 19 -5.57 16.35 -2.52
N TYR A 20 -6.51 16.40 -3.48
CA TYR A 20 -6.29 16.99 -4.81
C TYR A 20 -6.05 18.51 -4.81
N CYS A 21 -4.83 18.92 -5.14
CA CYS A 21 -4.52 20.27 -5.62
C CYS A 21 -4.84 20.43 -7.12
N PHE A 22 -6.12 20.65 -7.41
CA PHE A 22 -6.69 21.44 -8.53
C PHE A 22 -5.84 21.58 -9.82
N PHE A 23 -6.23 20.87 -10.90
CA PHE A 23 -5.70 21.08 -12.26
C PHE A 23 -6.84 21.41 -13.25
N PRO A 24 -6.74 22.47 -14.08
CA PRO A 24 -7.86 22.92 -14.90
C PRO A 24 -7.99 22.20 -16.26
N GLU A 25 -9.14 21.56 -16.44
CA GLU A 25 -9.95 21.50 -17.68
C GLU A 25 -9.22 21.42 -19.05
N VAL A 26 -9.03 20.19 -19.55
CA VAL A 26 -8.61 19.93 -20.93
C VAL A 26 -9.84 19.64 -21.81
N HIS A 27 -10.09 20.52 -22.78
CA HIS A 27 -11.21 20.41 -23.74
C HIS A 27 -11.16 19.11 -24.57
N VAL A 28 -12.10 18.19 -24.36
CA VAL A 28 -12.26 16.99 -25.20
C VAL A 28 -12.99 17.33 -26.50
N VAL A 29 -12.30 17.21 -27.64
CA VAL A 29 -12.89 17.38 -28.98
C VAL A 29 -13.56 16.08 -29.43
N THR A 30 -14.87 16.12 -29.69
CA THR A 30 -15.64 14.94 -30.09
C THR A 30 -15.69 14.75 -31.62
N PRO A 31 -15.45 13.53 -32.14
CA PRO A 31 -15.62 13.22 -33.56
C PRO A 31 -17.10 12.96 -33.91
N ARG A 32 -17.56 13.44 -35.06
CA ARG A 32 -18.94 13.23 -35.56
C ARG A 32 -19.19 11.77 -36.00
N PRO A 33 -20.42 11.23 -35.83
CA PRO A 33 -20.81 9.97 -36.46
C PRO A 33 -20.92 10.10 -37.98
N ARG A 34 -20.65 9.01 -38.71
CA ARG A 34 -20.73 8.93 -40.18
C ARG A 34 -21.98 8.15 -40.60
N ASN A 35 -22.88 8.80 -41.33
CA ASN A 35 -24.15 8.23 -41.79
C ASN A 35 -23.95 7.20 -42.92
N PRO A 36 -24.66 6.05 -42.95
CA PRO A 36 -24.57 5.10 -44.06
C PRO A 36 -25.40 5.52 -45.27
N ALA A 37 -24.91 5.21 -46.48
CA ALA A 37 -25.65 5.34 -47.73
C ALA A 37 -25.46 4.07 -48.58
N ALA A 38 -26.55 3.54 -49.11
CA ALA A 38 -26.54 2.30 -49.90
C ALA A 38 -26.25 2.56 -51.40
N HIS A 39 -25.82 1.52 -52.12
CA HIS A 39 -25.92 1.49 -53.58
C HIS A 39 -26.26 0.08 -54.08
N THR A 40 -27.27 -0.02 -54.94
CA THR A 40 -27.82 -1.27 -55.47
C THR A 40 -27.70 -1.33 -56.99
N ILE A 41 -26.87 -2.25 -57.51
CA ILE A 41 -26.88 -2.84 -58.87
C ILE A 41 -26.22 -4.23 -58.70
N GLY A 42 -26.59 -5.33 -59.36
CA GLY A 42 -27.65 -5.64 -60.33
C GLY A 42 -27.59 -7.14 -60.69
N GLY A 43 -28.65 -7.72 -61.27
CA GLY A 43 -28.76 -9.18 -61.43
C GLY A 43 -27.98 -9.80 -62.61
N GLY A 44 -27.58 -11.06 -62.47
CA GLY A 44 -26.94 -11.89 -63.51
C GLY A 44 -27.27 -13.38 -63.32
N THR A 45 -27.40 -14.13 -64.42
CA THR A 45 -27.98 -15.49 -64.43
C THR A 45 -27.02 -16.61 -64.04
N ALA A 46 -27.60 -17.70 -63.53
CA ALA A 46 -26.90 -18.87 -62.99
C ALA A 46 -25.99 -19.61 -63.98
N ARG A 47 -24.88 -20.14 -63.45
CA ARG A 47 -24.28 -21.41 -63.88
C ARG A 47 -23.83 -22.20 -62.65
N THR A 48 -24.32 -23.43 -62.51
CA THR A 48 -23.72 -24.43 -61.64
C THR A 48 -22.48 -25.00 -62.33
N LEU A 49 -21.31 -24.86 -61.71
CA LEU A 49 -20.11 -25.61 -62.08
C LEU A 49 -19.49 -26.18 -60.81
N THR A 50 -19.14 -27.45 -60.83
CA THR A 50 -18.60 -28.18 -59.68
C THR A 50 -17.10 -27.93 -59.54
N ASP A 51 -16.69 -27.44 -58.37
CA ASP A 51 -15.28 -27.29 -57.99
C ASP A 51 -14.99 -28.06 -56.68
N PRO A 52 -13.87 -28.79 -56.55
CA PRO A 52 -13.72 -29.77 -55.47
C PRO A 52 -12.97 -29.25 -54.24
N ARG A 53 -13.60 -29.37 -53.06
CA ARG A 53 -12.94 -29.48 -51.74
C ARG A 53 -11.75 -28.55 -51.47
N MET A 54 -12.01 -27.30 -51.13
CA MET A 54 -11.10 -26.54 -50.27
C MET A 54 -11.65 -26.59 -48.83
N PRO A 55 -10.85 -27.00 -47.81
CA PRO A 55 -11.27 -26.90 -46.41
C PRO A 55 -11.41 -25.42 -46.01
N PRO A 56 -12.15 -25.10 -44.94
CA PRO A 56 -12.25 -23.71 -44.47
C PRO A 56 -10.85 -23.20 -44.13
N ALA A 57 -10.49 -22.04 -44.67
CA ALA A 57 -9.34 -21.29 -44.18
C ALA A 57 -9.66 -20.83 -42.76
N ALA A 58 -9.13 -21.55 -41.78
CA ALA A 58 -8.89 -20.97 -40.47
C ALA A 58 -7.99 -19.76 -40.71
N MET A 59 -8.51 -18.57 -40.41
CA MET A 59 -7.67 -17.38 -40.32
C MET A 59 -6.88 -17.53 -39.02
N ASP A 60 -5.77 -18.25 -39.08
CA ASP A 60 -4.81 -18.28 -37.98
C ASP A 60 -4.32 -16.84 -37.76
N LEU A 61 -4.68 -16.26 -36.63
CA LEU A 61 -4.08 -15.02 -36.14
C LEU A 61 -2.68 -15.35 -35.57
N GLU A 62 -1.80 -15.87 -36.43
CA GLU A 62 -0.36 -15.78 -36.18
C GLU A 62 -0.01 -14.28 -36.12
N PRO A 63 0.57 -13.77 -35.02
CA PRO A 63 0.96 -12.38 -34.93
C PRO A 63 2.00 -12.06 -36.01
N ILE A 64 1.67 -11.14 -36.92
CA ILE A 64 2.50 -10.76 -38.08
C ILE A 64 3.84 -10.10 -37.66
N TYR A 65 4.05 -9.88 -36.36
CA TYR A 65 5.27 -9.33 -35.77
C TYR A 65 6.03 -10.43 -35.01
N CYS A 66 7.30 -10.62 -35.35
CA CYS A 66 8.19 -11.53 -34.63
C CYS A 66 8.32 -11.06 -33.16
N ALA A 67 8.13 -11.98 -32.21
CA ALA A 67 8.16 -11.66 -30.77
C ALA A 67 9.46 -10.96 -30.32
N GLU A 68 10.58 -11.26 -31.00
CA GLU A 68 11.90 -10.63 -30.78
C GLU A 68 11.92 -9.11 -30.99
N GLN A 69 10.95 -8.53 -31.71
CA GLN A 69 10.85 -7.08 -31.92
C GLN A 69 10.16 -6.35 -30.75
N ILE A 70 9.47 -7.06 -29.86
CA ILE A 70 8.77 -6.47 -28.72
C ILE A 70 9.56 -6.76 -27.45
N SER A 71 10.45 -5.84 -27.08
CA SER A 71 11.16 -5.88 -25.80
C SER A 71 10.20 -5.58 -24.64
N VAL A 72 9.54 -6.61 -24.13
CA VAL A 72 8.67 -6.54 -22.94
C VAL A 72 9.56 -6.44 -21.69
N PRO A 73 9.44 -5.40 -20.84
CA PRO A 73 10.17 -5.33 -19.58
C PRO A 73 9.79 -6.53 -18.67
N PRO A 74 10.77 -7.20 -18.03
CA PRO A 74 10.50 -8.44 -17.29
C PRO A 74 9.51 -8.22 -16.12
N ASP A 75 9.60 -7.07 -15.45
CA ASP A 75 8.78 -6.73 -14.28
C ASP A 75 7.33 -6.35 -14.64
N LEU A 76 7.04 -6.03 -15.91
CA LEU A 76 5.73 -5.55 -16.36
C LEU A 76 4.60 -6.55 -16.04
N ALA A 77 4.88 -7.84 -16.17
CA ALA A 77 3.90 -8.90 -15.92
C ALA A 77 3.48 -8.96 -14.44
N ASP A 78 4.43 -8.80 -13.51
CA ASP A 78 4.12 -8.81 -12.07
C ASP A 78 3.52 -7.49 -11.58
N ILE A 79 3.92 -6.34 -12.16
CA ILE A 79 3.29 -5.03 -11.89
C ILE A 79 1.80 -5.07 -12.29
N LEU A 80 1.48 -5.49 -13.52
CA LEU A 80 0.08 -5.59 -13.98
C LEU A 80 -0.73 -6.56 -13.13
N LYS A 81 -0.15 -7.70 -12.75
CA LYS A 81 -0.76 -8.72 -11.89
C LYS A 81 -1.00 -8.24 -10.46
N ALA A 82 -0.12 -7.39 -9.91
CA ALA A 82 -0.33 -6.74 -8.60
C ALA A 82 -1.45 -5.70 -8.69
N TYR A 83 -1.47 -4.87 -9.74
CA TYR A 83 -2.53 -3.90 -9.99
C TYR A 83 -3.91 -4.58 -10.15
N THR A 84 -4.02 -5.58 -11.02
CA THR A 84 -5.30 -6.31 -11.24
C THR A 84 -5.82 -6.96 -9.95
N LYS A 85 -4.94 -7.47 -9.07
CA LYS A 85 -5.36 -7.98 -7.76
C LYS A 85 -6.01 -6.90 -6.89
N GLU A 86 -5.41 -5.70 -6.81
CA GLU A 86 -5.96 -4.62 -5.99
C GLU A 86 -7.26 -4.05 -6.58
N VAL A 87 -7.40 -3.96 -7.92
CA VAL A 87 -8.69 -3.63 -8.57
C VAL A 87 -9.77 -4.65 -8.19
N VAL A 88 -9.48 -5.95 -8.31
CA VAL A 88 -10.44 -7.02 -7.98
C VAL A 88 -10.76 -7.04 -6.48
N ARG A 89 -9.82 -6.71 -5.60
CA ARG A 89 -10.03 -6.65 -4.14
C ARG A 89 -10.88 -5.44 -3.73
N ARG A 90 -10.67 -4.27 -4.34
CA ARG A 90 -11.32 -3.00 -3.93
C ARG A 90 -12.61 -2.69 -4.67
N GLN A 91 -12.85 -3.26 -5.86
CA GLN A 91 -14.02 -3.00 -6.71
C GLN A 91 -14.33 -1.49 -6.87
N PRO A 92 -13.36 -0.67 -7.33
CA PRO A 92 -13.52 0.78 -7.39
C PRO A 92 -14.61 1.21 -8.38
N GLU A 93 -15.39 2.24 -8.01
CA GLU A 93 -16.45 2.79 -8.85
C GLU A 93 -15.90 3.55 -10.07
N ASP A 94 -14.83 4.34 -9.88
CA ASP A 94 -14.00 4.86 -10.98
C ASP A 94 -12.65 4.14 -11.05
N MET A 95 -12.45 3.36 -12.11
CA MET A 95 -11.22 2.61 -12.36
C MET A 95 -10.05 3.50 -12.84
N LEU A 96 -10.32 4.66 -13.46
CA LEU A 96 -9.29 5.57 -13.97
C LEU A 96 -8.69 6.41 -12.83
N GLU A 97 -9.53 6.96 -11.94
CA GLU A 97 -9.06 7.63 -10.72
C GLU A 97 -8.26 6.65 -9.85
N PHE A 98 -8.80 5.44 -9.62
CA PHE A 98 -8.07 4.39 -8.91
C PHE A 98 -6.73 4.04 -9.59
N SER A 99 -6.67 3.98 -10.91
CA SER A 99 -5.41 3.74 -11.65
C SER A 99 -4.38 4.84 -11.40
N ALA A 100 -4.80 6.10 -11.48
CA ALA A 100 -3.93 7.25 -11.30
C ALA A 100 -3.32 7.28 -9.88
N ILE A 101 -4.17 7.10 -8.86
CA ILE A 101 -3.73 7.03 -7.45
C ILE A 101 -2.83 5.82 -7.23
N TYR A 102 -3.20 4.64 -7.74
CA TYR A 102 -2.42 3.40 -7.58
C TYR A 102 -0.99 3.56 -8.11
N PHE A 103 -0.83 4.05 -9.35
CA PHE A 103 0.50 4.17 -9.96
C PHE A 103 1.29 5.36 -9.45
N ALA A 104 0.65 6.47 -9.03
CA ALA A 104 1.33 7.57 -8.34
C ALA A 104 1.90 7.11 -6.98
N ASN A 105 1.09 6.43 -6.17
CA ASN A 105 1.52 5.89 -4.89
C ASN A 105 2.63 4.84 -5.08
N LEU A 106 2.48 3.91 -6.04
CA LEU A 106 3.51 2.91 -6.34
C LEU A 106 4.83 3.55 -6.78
N ALA A 107 4.81 4.63 -7.56
CA ALA A 107 6.00 5.37 -7.94
C ALA A 107 6.68 6.08 -6.76
N ASN A 108 5.90 6.65 -5.84
CA ASN A 108 6.41 7.29 -4.61
C ASN A 108 7.09 6.28 -3.67
N VAL A 109 6.59 5.04 -3.56
CA VAL A 109 7.25 3.96 -2.81
C VAL A 109 8.48 3.45 -3.56
N SER A 110 8.39 3.34 -4.89
CA SER A 110 9.42 2.77 -5.78
C SER A 110 10.44 3.82 -6.26
N GLY A 111 10.87 4.69 -5.35
CA GLY A 111 12.08 5.49 -5.53
C GLY A 111 13.31 4.61 -5.82
N PRO A 112 14.43 5.19 -6.31
CA PRO A 112 15.62 4.42 -6.65
C PRO A 112 16.03 3.55 -5.47
N ALA A 113 16.12 2.24 -5.72
CA ALA A 113 16.26 1.24 -4.67
C ALA A 113 17.69 1.21 -4.09
N GLU A 114 17.99 2.18 -3.23
CA GLU A 114 18.97 1.98 -2.18
C GLU A 114 18.51 0.79 -1.33
N ASP A 115 19.45 -0.07 -0.91
CA ASP A 115 19.14 -1.25 -0.11
C ASP A 115 18.78 -0.81 1.33
N THR A 116 17.53 -0.40 1.55
CA THR A 116 17.02 0.04 2.86
C THR A 116 17.09 -1.13 3.84
N VAL A 117 18.12 -1.11 4.69
CA VAL A 117 18.30 -2.12 5.73
C VAL A 117 17.16 -2.00 6.76
N PRO A 118 16.38 -3.07 7.00
CA PRO A 118 15.38 -3.07 8.06
C PRO A 118 16.02 -2.72 9.42
N PRO A 119 15.42 -1.83 10.22
CA PRO A 119 15.94 -1.54 11.55
C PRO A 119 15.77 -2.76 12.46
N SER A 120 16.60 -2.89 13.50
CA SER A 120 16.34 -3.88 14.56
C SER A 120 15.56 -3.25 15.71
N VAL A 121 14.74 -4.06 16.39
CA VAL A 121 13.95 -3.64 17.57
C VAL A 121 14.83 -2.97 18.64
N SER A 122 16.08 -3.44 18.81
CA SER A 122 17.08 -2.83 19.70
C SER A 122 17.52 -1.42 19.30
N GLN A 123 17.56 -1.09 18.01
CA GLN A 123 17.83 0.28 17.53
C GLN A 123 16.62 1.18 17.80
N LEU A 124 15.41 0.68 17.55
CA LEU A 124 14.18 1.44 17.80
C LEU A 124 13.96 1.67 19.31
N LYS A 125 14.31 0.70 20.17
CA LYS A 125 14.41 0.88 21.63
C LYS A 125 15.37 2.03 22.01
N ALA A 126 16.54 2.10 21.36
CA ALA A 126 17.52 3.17 21.62
C ALA A 126 17.03 4.55 21.14
N VAL A 127 16.38 4.62 19.97
CA VAL A 127 15.71 5.85 19.49
C VAL A 127 14.62 6.28 20.46
N PHE A 128 13.73 5.36 20.88
CA PHE A 128 12.65 5.68 21.81
C PHE A 128 13.19 6.23 23.13
N ALA A 129 14.22 5.59 23.70
CA ALA A 129 14.82 6.02 24.96
C ALA A 129 15.43 7.44 24.89
N ALA A 130 15.96 7.84 23.72
CA ALA A 130 16.49 9.18 23.51
C ALA A 130 15.40 10.26 23.35
N VAL A 131 14.25 9.91 22.75
CA VAL A 131 13.12 10.85 22.50
C VAL A 131 11.99 10.75 23.56
N LYS A 132 12.15 9.91 24.60
CA LYS A 132 11.08 9.60 25.55
C LYS A 132 10.63 10.86 26.32
N GLY A 133 9.43 11.32 26.00
CA GLY A 133 8.80 12.51 26.60
C GLY A 133 8.79 13.74 25.71
N GLN A 134 9.48 13.73 24.56
CA GLN A 134 9.28 14.74 23.52
C GLN A 134 7.93 14.48 22.83
N THR A 135 7.09 15.52 22.74
CA THR A 135 5.82 15.49 21.98
C THR A 135 6.00 15.94 20.54
N GLU A 136 6.93 16.88 20.32
CA GLU A 136 7.38 17.38 19.03
C GLU A 136 8.90 17.61 19.12
N MET A 137 9.62 17.41 18.03
CA MET A 137 11.03 17.76 17.86
C MET A 137 11.31 18.13 16.40
N ALA A 138 12.48 18.70 16.10
CA ALA A 138 12.87 18.98 14.71
C ALA A 138 13.09 17.68 13.92
N ALA A 139 12.69 17.66 12.65
CA ALA A 139 12.88 16.50 11.77
C ALA A 139 14.38 16.11 11.67
N GLU A 140 15.26 17.10 11.53
CA GLU A 140 16.72 16.89 11.51
C GLU A 140 17.27 16.29 12.83
N GLU A 141 16.70 16.68 13.98
CA GLU A 141 17.07 16.15 15.29
C GLU A 141 16.66 14.68 15.42
N PHE A 142 15.45 14.33 14.99
CA PHE A 142 14.97 12.94 14.96
C PHE A 142 15.81 12.05 14.03
N VAL A 143 16.15 12.56 12.83
CA VAL A 143 17.06 11.87 11.89
C VAL A 143 18.44 11.65 12.55
N GLY A 144 18.97 12.67 13.22
CA GLY A 144 20.23 12.59 13.97
C GLY A 144 20.22 11.52 15.08
N VAL A 145 19.13 11.41 15.84
CA VAL A 145 18.94 10.36 16.85
C VAL A 145 18.86 8.98 16.20
N CYS A 146 18.12 8.82 15.11
CA CYS A 146 17.99 7.54 14.39
C CYS A 146 19.33 7.06 13.81
N VAL A 147 20.10 7.96 13.17
CA VAL A 147 21.45 7.64 12.69
C VAL A 147 22.40 7.35 13.84
N GLY A 148 22.29 8.07 14.97
CA GLY A 148 23.05 7.80 16.20
C GLY A 148 22.77 6.42 16.82
N ALA A 149 21.54 5.92 16.68
CA ALA A 149 21.16 4.55 17.04
C ALA A 149 21.56 3.49 15.98
N GLY A 150 22.12 3.91 14.84
CA GLY A 150 22.56 3.03 13.76
C GLY A 150 21.48 2.65 12.74
N VAL A 151 20.33 3.31 12.73
CA VAL A 151 19.32 3.14 11.67
C VAL A 151 19.86 3.76 10.38
N SER A 152 19.69 3.09 9.23
CA SER A 152 20.23 3.58 7.95
C SER A 152 19.49 4.83 7.47
N GLN A 153 20.21 5.81 6.91
CA GLN A 153 19.61 7.05 6.39
C GLN A 153 18.55 6.77 5.32
N ALA A 154 18.82 5.85 4.38
CA ALA A 154 17.87 5.41 3.36
C ALA A 154 16.55 4.87 3.96
N THR A 155 16.64 4.16 5.09
CA THR A 155 15.49 3.64 5.83
C THR A 155 14.68 4.78 6.44
N ILE A 156 15.34 5.78 7.05
CA ILE A 156 14.68 6.95 7.66
C ILE A 156 14.02 7.81 6.57
N GLU A 157 14.73 8.11 5.48
CA GLU A 157 14.17 8.86 4.35
C GLU A 157 12.97 8.15 3.72
N GLN A 158 13.03 6.82 3.60
CA GLN A 158 11.87 6.04 3.16
C GLN A 158 10.72 6.22 4.16
N THR A 159 10.93 6.05 5.46
CA THR A 159 9.91 6.31 6.49
C THR A 159 9.29 7.71 6.38
N PHE A 160 10.08 8.75 6.14
CA PHE A 160 9.55 10.11 5.97
C PHE A 160 8.69 10.27 4.71
N ARG A 161 9.07 9.58 3.60
CA ARG A 161 8.20 9.43 2.42
C ARG A 161 6.92 8.66 2.73
N LEU A 162 6.97 7.60 3.54
CA LEU A 162 5.80 6.79 3.91
C LEU A 162 4.82 7.56 4.83
N GLY A 163 5.36 8.38 5.74
CA GLY A 163 4.58 9.12 6.73
C GLY A 163 3.89 10.36 6.17
N GLU A 164 4.40 10.90 5.05
CA GLU A 164 4.04 12.21 4.49
C GLU A 164 4.46 13.39 5.40
N PHE A 165 5.55 13.21 6.16
CA PHE A 165 6.10 14.21 7.07
C PHE A 165 6.81 15.34 6.30
N ALA A 166 6.02 16.27 5.76
CA ALA A 166 6.48 17.39 4.94
C ALA A 166 6.77 18.69 5.72
N GLY A 167 6.86 18.62 7.06
CA GLY A 167 7.09 19.77 7.95
C GLY A 167 8.40 19.68 8.72
N ASP A 168 8.90 20.83 9.19
CA ASP A 168 10.16 20.95 9.93
C ASP A 168 10.11 20.27 11.31
N THR A 169 8.91 20.06 11.87
CA THR A 169 8.66 19.39 13.15
C THR A 169 7.94 18.06 12.97
N VAL A 170 8.26 17.09 13.82
CA VAL A 170 7.61 15.77 13.88
C VAL A 170 7.32 15.36 15.33
N ASN A 171 6.20 14.69 15.54
CA ASN A 171 5.95 13.89 16.75
C ASN A 171 6.77 12.60 16.63
N PRO A 172 7.82 12.37 17.45
CA PRO A 172 8.78 11.29 17.22
C PRO A 172 8.17 9.89 17.32
N LYS A 173 7.00 9.71 17.93
CA LYS A 173 6.31 8.42 17.98
C LYS A 173 5.83 7.95 16.60
N GLU A 174 5.47 8.87 15.71
CA GLU A 174 4.86 8.57 14.41
C GLU A 174 5.85 7.94 13.41
N PRO A 175 7.00 8.57 13.06
CA PRO A 175 8.02 7.92 12.24
C PRO A 175 8.60 6.68 12.93
N LEU A 176 8.65 6.64 14.27
CA LEU A 176 9.14 5.47 15.00
C LEU A 176 8.20 4.26 14.88
N VAL A 177 6.88 4.47 14.91
CA VAL A 177 5.89 3.40 14.64
C VAL A 177 5.99 2.94 13.19
N LEU A 178 6.21 3.84 12.22
CA LEU A 178 6.44 3.44 10.82
C LEU A 178 7.74 2.65 10.62
N LEU A 179 8.85 3.07 11.24
CA LEU A 179 10.10 2.30 11.29
C LEU A 179 9.88 0.89 11.88
N LEU A 180 9.00 0.79 12.88
CA LEU A 180 8.65 -0.48 13.52
C LEU A 180 7.83 -1.39 12.58
N THR A 181 7.00 -0.84 11.68
CA THR A 181 6.39 -1.67 10.62
C THR A 181 7.41 -2.29 9.65
N MET A 182 8.66 -1.84 9.65
CA MET A 182 9.75 -2.43 8.85
C MET A 182 10.56 -3.50 9.59
N THR A 183 10.39 -3.71 10.91
CA THR A 183 11.12 -4.76 11.65
C THR A 183 10.57 -6.15 11.33
N ASP A 184 9.24 -6.26 11.19
CA ASP A 184 8.51 -7.52 11.21
C ASP A 184 7.54 -7.67 10.04
N ALA A 185 7.57 -8.81 9.36
CA ALA A 185 6.68 -9.09 8.22
C ALA A 185 5.24 -9.48 8.64
N SER A 186 4.93 -9.57 9.94
CA SER A 186 3.64 -10.01 10.48
C SER A 186 3.05 -8.98 11.45
N PHE A 187 1.73 -8.81 11.40
CA PHE A 187 1.02 -7.83 12.24
C PHE A 187 1.18 -8.11 13.74
N LEU A 188 1.08 -9.39 14.15
CA LEU A 188 1.31 -9.77 15.55
C LEU A 188 2.78 -9.54 15.99
N GLY A 189 3.75 -9.69 15.07
CA GLY A 189 5.14 -9.29 15.31
C GLY A 189 5.27 -7.79 15.54
N ILE A 190 4.71 -6.97 14.64
CA ILE A 190 4.65 -5.50 14.79
C ILE A 190 4.00 -5.10 16.13
N VAL A 191 2.86 -5.71 16.49
CA VAL A 191 2.18 -5.42 17.76
C VAL A 191 3.00 -5.89 18.97
N THR A 192 3.69 -7.03 18.92
CA THR A 192 4.63 -7.45 19.98
C THR A 192 5.78 -6.45 20.10
N SER A 193 6.35 -6.03 18.97
CA SER A 193 7.43 -5.05 18.89
C SER A 193 7.01 -3.67 19.42
N LEU A 194 5.72 -3.28 19.39
CA LEU A 194 5.24 -2.08 20.09
C LEU A 194 5.46 -2.17 21.61
N PHE A 195 5.11 -3.30 22.22
CA PHE A 195 5.31 -3.52 23.66
C PHE A 195 6.79 -3.54 24.02
N GLU A 196 7.64 -4.16 23.19
CA GLU A 196 9.10 -4.06 23.35
C GLU A 196 9.57 -2.60 23.27
N VAL A 197 9.32 -1.90 22.16
CA VAL A 197 9.97 -0.59 21.87
C VAL A 197 9.46 0.53 22.78
N PHE A 198 8.16 0.58 23.03
CA PHE A 198 7.53 1.70 23.74
C PHE A 198 7.24 1.39 25.21
N GLY A 199 7.20 0.11 25.60
CA GLY A 199 6.83 -0.33 26.93
C GLY A 199 7.94 -0.19 27.98
N GLU A 200 7.54 -0.30 29.24
CA GLU A 200 8.44 -0.47 30.37
C GLU A 200 8.29 -1.90 30.90
N GLU A 201 9.38 -2.68 30.85
CA GLU A 201 9.35 -4.14 31.14
C GLU A 201 8.38 -4.87 30.19
N ASP A 202 8.42 -4.49 28.91
CA ASP A 202 7.56 -4.96 27.82
C ASP A 202 6.05 -4.83 28.10
N THR A 203 5.66 -3.82 28.90
CA THR A 203 4.26 -3.45 29.21
C THR A 203 3.93 -1.99 28.93
N LEU A 204 2.68 -1.73 28.51
CA LEU A 204 2.11 -0.41 28.22
C LEU A 204 0.82 -0.19 29.02
N SER A 205 0.39 1.06 29.22
CA SER A 205 -1.02 1.30 29.58
C SER A 205 -1.92 1.15 28.35
N GLY A 206 -3.20 0.81 28.57
CA GLY A 206 -4.18 0.69 27.47
C GLY A 206 -4.29 1.95 26.61
N ALA A 207 -4.20 3.13 27.21
CA ALA A 207 -4.22 4.42 26.50
C ALA A 207 -2.96 4.66 25.64
N GLU A 208 -1.77 4.27 26.12
CA GLU A 208 -0.54 4.40 25.33
C GLU A 208 -0.50 3.41 24.17
N PHE A 209 -0.86 2.15 24.43
CA PHE A 209 -1.01 1.13 23.39
C PHE A 209 -2.02 1.59 22.33
N LEU A 210 -3.22 2.01 22.75
CA LEU A 210 -4.26 2.46 21.83
C LEU A 210 -3.86 3.70 21.04
N GLY A 211 -3.07 4.62 21.61
CA GLY A 211 -2.53 5.78 20.87
C GLY A 211 -1.58 5.37 19.73
N LEU A 212 -0.67 4.43 19.99
CA LEU A 212 0.25 3.88 18.99
C LEU A 212 -0.50 3.02 17.95
N PHE A 213 -1.47 2.22 18.41
CA PHE A 213 -2.27 1.34 17.58
C PHE A 213 -3.21 2.12 16.65
N LYS A 214 -3.87 3.17 17.15
CA LYS A 214 -4.69 4.09 16.34
C LYS A 214 -3.89 4.70 15.20
N TYR A 215 -2.60 5.01 15.40
CA TYR A 215 -1.73 5.49 14.33
C TYR A 215 -1.48 4.43 13.24
N LEU A 216 -1.19 3.18 13.63
CA LEU A 216 -1.09 2.06 12.67
C LEU A 216 -2.39 1.89 11.87
N THR A 217 -3.54 1.83 12.55
CA THR A 217 -4.84 1.62 11.89
C THR A 217 -5.29 2.82 11.05
N ALA A 218 -4.87 4.04 11.39
CA ALA A 218 -5.20 5.24 10.61
C ALA A 218 -4.56 5.26 9.22
N LYS A 219 -3.45 4.53 9.02
CA LYS A 219 -2.85 4.31 7.70
C LYS A 219 -3.40 3.05 7.00
N ASP A 220 -4.18 2.19 7.66
CA ASP A 220 -4.75 0.96 7.09
C ASP A 220 -6.27 1.07 6.84
N THR A 221 -6.61 1.34 5.57
CA THR A 221 -8.00 1.41 5.06
C THR A 221 -8.85 0.14 5.20
N SER A 222 -8.28 -1.01 5.62
CA SER A 222 -9.06 -2.23 5.89
C SER A 222 -9.67 -2.26 7.29
N VAL A 223 -9.11 -1.52 8.25
CA VAL A 223 -9.56 -1.53 9.64
C VAL A 223 -10.75 -0.59 9.83
N ARG A 224 -11.86 -1.12 10.35
CA ARG A 224 -13.06 -0.30 10.62
C ARG A 224 -12.89 0.48 11.93
N ALA A 225 -13.33 1.74 11.91
CA ALA A 225 -13.40 2.58 13.11
C ALA A 225 -14.27 1.96 14.22
N GLU A 226 -15.29 1.18 13.85
CA GLU A 226 -16.16 0.43 14.78
C GLU A 226 -15.36 -0.61 15.58
N SER A 227 -14.52 -1.42 14.92
CA SER A 227 -13.68 -2.44 15.56
C SER A 227 -12.60 -1.80 16.45
N VAL A 228 -12.05 -0.65 16.05
CA VAL A 228 -11.11 0.14 16.89
C VAL A 228 -11.81 0.72 18.13
N ALA A 229 -13.07 1.16 18.01
CA ALA A 229 -13.87 1.63 19.14
C ALA A 229 -14.29 0.49 20.09
N ALA A 230 -14.51 -0.72 19.56
CA ALA A 230 -14.70 -1.91 20.38
C ALA A 230 -13.43 -2.26 21.18
N LEU A 231 -12.26 -2.19 20.55
CA LEU A 231 -10.97 -2.39 21.22
C LEU A 231 -10.69 -1.32 22.28
N GLU A 232 -11.05 -0.06 22.01
CA GLU A 232 -10.99 1.03 23.00
C GLU A 232 -11.86 0.72 24.24
N ALA A 233 -13.08 0.24 24.05
CA ALA A 233 -13.98 -0.13 25.15
C ALA A 233 -13.48 -1.35 25.95
N GLU A 234 -12.86 -2.35 25.30
CA GLU A 234 -12.26 -3.50 25.99
C GLU A 234 -10.99 -3.10 26.78
N LEU A 235 -10.18 -2.17 26.25
CA LEU A 235 -9.00 -1.63 26.95
C LEU A 235 -9.39 -0.72 28.13
N ASP A 236 -10.44 0.09 28.00
CA ASP A 236 -10.98 0.91 29.10
C ASP A 236 -11.54 0.04 30.24
N ALA A 237 -12.11 -1.13 29.94
CA ALA A 237 -12.50 -2.12 30.96
C ALA A 237 -11.30 -2.71 31.73
N LEU A 238 -10.07 -2.57 31.20
CA LEU A 238 -8.81 -2.96 31.84
C LEU A 238 -8.02 -1.77 32.40
N ALA A 239 -8.59 -0.56 32.39
CA ALA A 239 -7.90 0.68 32.76
C ALA A 239 -7.24 0.63 34.16
N GLY A 240 -6.03 1.21 34.24
CA GLY A 240 -5.22 1.23 35.46
C GLY A 240 -4.28 0.04 35.63
N LYS A 241 -4.33 -0.98 34.76
CA LYS A 241 -3.29 -2.02 34.66
C LYS A 241 -2.19 -1.62 33.67
N LYS A 242 -0.97 -2.10 33.94
CA LYS A 242 0.04 -2.36 32.89
C LYS A 242 -0.40 -3.62 32.12
N LEU A 243 -0.46 -3.53 30.80
CA LEU A 243 -0.83 -4.61 29.88
C LEU A 243 0.41 -5.08 29.14
N GLY A 244 0.59 -6.38 29.02
CA GLY A 244 1.53 -6.98 28.06
C GLY A 244 0.83 -7.38 26.76
N PHE A 245 1.60 -7.92 25.81
CA PHE A 245 1.05 -8.45 24.55
C PHE A 245 -0.04 -9.50 24.77
N HIS A 246 0.09 -10.36 25.78
CA HIS A 246 -0.91 -11.41 26.08
C HIS A 246 -2.27 -10.83 26.48
N ASP A 247 -2.31 -9.78 27.32
CA ASP A 247 -3.55 -9.16 27.76
C ASP A 247 -4.34 -8.53 26.59
N VAL A 248 -3.64 -8.06 25.56
CA VAL A 248 -4.26 -7.51 24.33
C VAL A 248 -4.57 -8.61 23.31
N ASN A 249 -3.75 -9.65 23.20
CA ASN A 249 -4.04 -10.77 22.30
C ASN A 249 -5.27 -11.57 22.77
N ASP A 250 -5.58 -11.60 24.06
CA ASP A 250 -6.80 -12.24 24.58
C ASP A 250 -8.10 -11.45 24.27
N LEU A 251 -8.01 -10.22 23.73
CA LEU A 251 -9.17 -9.37 23.46
C LEU A 251 -9.92 -9.77 22.18
N ALA A 252 -11.24 -9.86 22.27
CA ALA A 252 -12.09 -10.27 21.16
C ALA A 252 -12.10 -9.22 20.04
N ALA A 253 -12.12 -7.94 20.39
CA ALA A 253 -12.04 -6.85 19.41
C ALA A 253 -10.66 -6.77 18.74
N PHE A 254 -9.58 -7.13 19.45
CA PHE A 254 -8.25 -7.22 18.83
C PHE A 254 -8.20 -8.36 17.80
N HIS A 255 -8.73 -9.53 18.15
CA HIS A 255 -8.88 -10.65 17.22
C HIS A 255 -9.76 -10.28 16.00
N GLU A 256 -10.85 -9.54 16.17
CA GLU A 256 -11.66 -9.07 15.03
C GLU A 256 -10.84 -8.19 14.07
N ILE A 257 -9.99 -7.29 14.58
CA ILE A 257 -9.12 -6.45 13.75
C ILE A 257 -8.04 -7.28 13.04
N VAL A 258 -7.43 -8.23 13.75
CA VAL A 258 -6.42 -9.16 13.20
C VAL A 258 -7.01 -10.02 12.08
N ASP A 259 -8.21 -10.55 12.26
CA ASP A 259 -8.90 -11.43 11.31
C ASP A 259 -9.56 -10.65 10.15
N ALA A 260 -10.14 -9.48 10.40
CA ALA A 260 -10.65 -8.59 9.34
C ALA A 260 -9.53 -8.01 8.47
N GLY A 261 -8.32 -7.91 9.04
CA GLY A 261 -7.12 -7.60 8.30
C GLY A 261 -6.57 -8.78 7.48
N MET A 262 -6.92 -10.05 7.74
CA MET A 262 -6.25 -11.25 7.18
C MET A 262 -6.69 -11.69 5.77
#